data_AF-A0A353XW41-F1
#
_entry.id   AF-A0A353XW41-F1
#
_cell.length_a   1.000
_cell.length_b   1.000
_cell.length_c   1.000
_cell.angle_alpha   90.00
_cell.angle_beta   90.00
_cell.angle_gamma   90.00
#
_symmetry.space_group_name_H-M   'P 1'
#
loop_
_entity.id
_entity.type
_entity.pdbx_description
1 polymer ?
#
loop_
_entity_poly.entity_id
_entity_poly.type
_entity_poly.pdbx_seq_one_letter_code
_entity_poly.pdbx_strand_id
1 'polypeptide(L)' 'MSHSADLTAAFIDYIRYERRLSAATLESYQRDLRQFTRWLQQSHTSQSQIPWSKIHQHQVRAWIASRHR' A
#
# COMPACT_ATOMS: atom_id res chain seq x y z
N MET A 1 16.16 -6.08 5.82
CA MET A 1 15.58 -5.87 4.47
C MET A 1 14.06 -5.90 4.60
N SER A 2 13.39 -4.76 4.40
CA SER A 2 11.93 -4.64 4.56
C SER A 2 11.21 -5.22 3.34
N HIS A 3 10.80 -6.49 3.43
CA HIS A 3 10.15 -7.25 2.35
C HIS A 3 8.88 -6.57 1.79
N SER A 4 8.23 -5.69 2.56
CA SER A 4 7.01 -5.00 2.14
C SER A 4 7.24 -3.88 1.11
N ALA A 5 8.41 -3.23 1.15
CA ALA A 5 8.77 -2.21 0.16
C ALA A 5 9.04 -2.85 -1.21
N ASP A 6 9.68 -4.01 -1.19
CA ASP A 6 10.02 -4.78 -2.40
C ASP A 6 8.76 -5.27 -3.13
N LEU A 7 7.73 -5.70 -2.39
CA LEU A 7 6.45 -6.13 -2.97
C LEU A 7 5.66 -4.99 -3.62
N THR A 8 5.71 -3.79 -3.03
CA THR A 8 5.05 -2.61 -3.62
C THR A 8 5.71 -2.21 -4.93
N ALA A 9 7.05 -2.21 -4.99
CA ALA A 9 7.78 -1.92 -6.21
C ALA A 9 7.48 -2.97 -7.31
N ALA A 10 7.54 -4.25 -6.97
CA ALA A 10 7.24 -5.35 -7.90
C ALA A 10 5.81 -5.26 -8.47
N PHE A 11 4.82 -4.92 -7.64
CA PHE A 11 3.44 -4.71 -8.10
C PHE A 11 3.33 -3.54 -9.09
N ILE A 12 4.01 -2.42 -8.82
CA ILE A 12 3.98 -1.25 -9.69
C ILE A 12 4.64 -1.56 -11.04
N ASP A 13 5.78 -2.26 -11.03
CA ASP A 13 6.42 -2.69 -12.27
C ASP A 13 5.53 -3.65 -13.05
N TYR A 14 4.91 -4.62 -12.38
CA TYR A 14 3.97 -5.54 -13.01
C TYR A 14 2.83 -4.80 -13.72
N ILE A 15 2.12 -3.89 -13.05
CA ILE A 15 0.99 -3.18 -13.68
C ILE A 15 1.44 -2.15 -14.72
N ARG A 16 2.68 -1.65 -14.65
CA ARG A 16 3.28 -0.81 -15.71
C ARG A 16 3.41 -1.59 -17.01
N TYR A 17 3.94 -2.81 -16.96
CA TYR A 17 4.15 -3.62 -18.17
C TYR A 17 2.88 -4.32 -18.64
N GLU A 18 2.15 -4.95 -17.72
CA GLU A 18 1.00 -5.79 -18.05
C GLU A 18 -0.24 -4.96 -18.43
N ARG A 19 -0.48 -3.86 -17.71
CA ARG A 19 -1.69 -3.03 -17.90
C ARG A 19 -1.43 -1.71 -18.61
N ARG A 20 -0.16 -1.40 -18.94
CA ARG A 20 0.28 -0.17 -19.61
C ARG A 20 -0.36 1.09 -19.03
N LEU A 21 -0.49 1.14 -17.71
CA LEU A 21 -1.10 2.27 -17.02
C LEU A 21 -0.27 3.55 -17.23
N SER A 22 -0.96 4.68 -17.27
CA SER A 22 -0.30 5.98 -17.42
C SER A 22 0.65 6.27 -16.25
N ALA A 23 1.70 7.06 -16.51
CA ALA A 23 2.64 7.48 -15.47
C ALA A 23 1.91 8.14 -14.27
N ALA A 24 0.92 9.00 -14.55
CA ALA A 24 0.12 9.66 -13.50
C ALA A 24 -0.67 8.66 -12.64
N THR A 25 -1.20 7.59 -13.25
CA THR A 25 -1.89 6.52 -12.51
C THR A 25 -0.91 5.73 -11.64
N LEU A 26 0.26 5.38 -12.17
CA LEU A 26 1.31 4.67 -11.42
C LEU A 26 1.77 5.49 -10.22
N GLU A 27 2.00 6.79 -10.39
CA GLU A 27 2.37 7.71 -9.31
C GLU A 27 1.28 7.80 -8.23
N SER A 28 0.00 7.87 -8.64
CA SER A 28 -1.11 7.86 -7.70
C SER A 28 -1.12 6.57 -6.88
N TYR A 29 -0.97 5.41 -7.53
CA TYR A 29 -0.99 4.11 -6.85
C TYR A 29 0.20 3.95 -5.90
N GLN A 30 1.39 4.36 -6.32
CA GLN A 30 2.57 4.40 -5.46
C GLN A 30 2.33 5.28 -4.22
N ARG A 31 1.70 6.45 -4.41
CA ARG A 31 1.37 7.37 -3.32
C ARG A 31 0.37 6.74 -2.35
N ASP A 32 -0.68 6.13 -2.86
CA ASP A 32 -1.71 5.45 -2.06
C ASP A 32 -1.12 4.28 -1.26
N LEU A 33 -0.31 3.42 -1.88
CA LEU A 33 0.35 2.29 -1.19
C LEU A 33 1.30 2.76 -0.08
N ARG A 34 2.05 3.84 -0.32
CA ARG A 34 2.90 4.46 0.72
C ARG A 34 2.08 5.01 1.89
N GLN A 35 1.00 5.74 1.60
CA GLN A 35 0.14 6.31 2.63
C GLN A 35 -0.54 5.21 3.45
N PHE A 36 -1.06 4.17 2.78
CA PHE A 36 -1.69 3.03 3.44
C PHE A 36 -0.72 2.29 4.37
N THR A 37 0.50 2.01 3.91
CA THR A 37 1.51 1.32 4.72
C THR A 37 1.90 2.13 5.96
N ARG A 38 2.05 3.45 5.82
CA ARG A 38 2.30 4.35 6.97
C ARG A 38 1.13 4.35 7.95
N TRP A 39 -0.10 4.43 7.44
CA TRP A 39 -1.30 4.38 8.27
C TRP A 39 -1.38 3.07 9.08
N LEU A 40 -1.07 1.93 8.46
CA LEU A 40 -1.00 0.64 9.15
C LEU A 40 0.05 0.65 10.28
N GLN A 41 1.25 1.18 10.02
CA GLN A 41 2.32 1.27 11.02
C GLN A 41 1.94 2.16 12.21
N GLN A 42 1.16 3.22 11.98
CA GLN A 42 0.67 4.11 13.04
C GLN A 42 -0.48 3.51 13.84
N SER A 43 -1.33 2.72 13.19
CA SER A 43 -2.54 2.13 13.81
C SER A 43 -2.23 0.92 14.67
N HIS A 44 -1.12 0.23 14.40
CA HIS A 44 -0.72 -0.97 15.12
C HIS A 44 0.44 -0.63 16.06
N THR A 45 0.17 -0.62 17.37
CA THR A 45 1.08 -0.27 18.47
C THR A 45 2.32 -1.17 18.58
N SER A 46 2.46 -2.19 17.74
CA SER A 46 3.62 -3.07 17.69
C SER A 46 4.54 -2.63 16.56
N GLN A 47 5.80 -2.38 16.90
CA GLN A 47 6.89 -1.93 16.02
C GLN A 47 7.13 -2.78 14.75
N SER A 48 6.40 -3.88 14.57
CA SER A 48 6.60 -4.84 13.50
C SER A 48 5.67 -4.56 12.32
N GLN A 49 6.25 -4.43 11.12
CA GLN A 49 5.50 -4.26 9.89
C GLN A 49 4.57 -5.45 9.67
N ILE A 50 3.27 -5.19 9.44
CA ILE A 50 2.31 -6.23 9.09
C ILE A 50 2.63 -6.72 7.67
N PRO A 51 2.78 -8.04 7.45
CA PRO A 51 2.94 -8.60 6.11
C PRO A 51 1.72 -8.32 5.24
N TRP A 52 1.91 -8.05 3.95
CA TRP A 52 0.80 -7.85 3.00
C TRP A 52 -0.22 -9.01 3.00
N SER A 53 0.24 -10.24 3.24
CA SER A 53 -0.61 -11.44 3.35
C SER A 53 -1.53 -11.47 4.58
N LYS A 54 -1.30 -10.61 5.57
CA LYS A 54 -2.11 -10.46 6.78
C LYS A 54 -3.04 -9.25 6.73
N ILE A 55 -3.05 -8.52 5.62
CA ILE A 55 -3.95 -7.39 5.43
C ILE A 55 -5.31 -7.93 4.98
N HIS A 56 -6.36 -7.47 5.66
CA HIS A 56 -7.74 -7.85 5.40
C HIS A 56 -8.58 -6.64 4.97
N GLN A 57 -9.72 -6.92 4.33
CA GLN A 57 -10.60 -5.89 3.78
C GLN A 57 -11.05 -4.84 4.82
N HIS A 58 -11.17 -5.22 6.10
CA HIS A 58 -11.58 -4.29 7.16
C HIS A 58 -10.54 -3.18 7.41
N GLN A 59 -9.23 -3.48 7.31
CA GLN A 59 -8.17 -2.48 7.41
C GLN A 59 -8.19 -1.52 6.22
N VAL A 60 -8.45 -2.03 5.01
CA VAL A 60 -8.60 -1.19 3.82
C VAL A 60 -9.78 -0.23 3.98
N ARG A 61 -10.94 -0.73 4.43
CA ARG A 61 -12.12 0.12 4.68
C ARG A 61 -11.87 1.16 5.76
N ALA A 62 -11.22 0.78 6.87
CA ALA A 62 -10.86 1.70 7.94
C ALA A 62 -9.92 2.80 7.47
N TRP A 63 -8.94 2.47 6.62
CA TRP A 63 -8.06 3.46 6.02
C TRP A 63 -8.82 4.45 5.11
N ILE A 64 -9.68 3.95 4.22
CA ILE A 64 -10.51 4.82 3.36
C ILE A 64 -11.38 5.75 4.21
N ALA A 65 -12.05 5.22 5.25
CA ALA A 65 -12.85 6.03 6.17
C ALA A 65 -12.02 7.10 6.89
N SER A 66 -10.75 6.82 7.23
CA SER A 66 -9.86 7.77 7.88
C SER A 66 -9.38 8.92 6.98
N ARG A 67 -9.44 8.77 5.65
CA ARG A 67 -9.05 9.81 4.68
C ARG A 67 -10.15 10.81 4.36
N HIS A 68 -11.40 10.47 4.64
CA HIS A 68 -12.58 11.29 4.37
C HIS A 68 -13.05 12.08 5.61
N ARG A 69 -12.25 12.09 6.68
CA ARG A 69 -12.53 12.78 7.94
C ARG A 69 -11.66 14.02 8.06
#